data_AF-A0A3S5IV69-F1
#
_entry.id   AF-A0A3S5IV69-F1
#
_cell.length_a   1.000
_cell.length_b   1.000
_cell.length_c   1.000
_cell.angle_alpha   90.00
_cell.angle_beta   90.00
_cell.angle_gamma   90.00
#
_symmetry.space_group_name_H-M   'P 1'
#
loop_
_entity.id
_entity.type
_entity.pdbx_description
1 polymer ?
#
loop_
_entity_poly.entity_id
_entity_poly.type
_entity_poly.pdbx_seq_one_letter_code
_entity_poly.pdbx_strand_id
1 'polypeptide(L)'
;KYQKKNIKKFLELINYLPIVFPDYIFYLKPHPVENLSFWKENIIYKENLKIVNPENSSSLIKFCDLVIQTRCTTSIESLINSTKNINFIPVKNDHGFGKFVDKISDNAKNKFEVINLINKLIKYKKNNLKKSNILNSRVLFKNNIPSSERMTSVLSKLSKKIKQQHSYQSLAYMRFSLLIHETYIQLKSIIYNFISNYKNINEYKFPIMKKFTLKEKMIRYSKIYKNKKKIKITKLGKRFWLFESL
;
A
#
# COMPACT_ATOMS: atom_id res chain seq x y z
N LYS A 1 -13.52 3.42 -19.59
CA LYS A 1 -13.87 4.82 -19.95
C LYS A 1 -13.61 5.80 -18.80
N TYR A 2 -14.10 5.53 -17.58
CA TYR A 2 -13.92 6.39 -16.41
C TYR A 2 -12.44 6.66 -16.01
N GLN A 3 -11.66 5.61 -15.76
CA GLN A 3 -10.26 5.73 -15.32
C GLN A 3 -9.39 6.53 -16.29
N LYS A 4 -9.54 6.30 -17.61
CA LYS A 4 -8.84 7.07 -18.65
C LYS A 4 -9.14 8.57 -18.56
N LYS A 5 -10.42 8.95 -18.37
CA LYS A 5 -10.81 10.36 -18.20
C LYS A 5 -10.22 10.97 -16.92
N ASN A 6 -10.23 10.22 -15.82
CA ASN A 6 -9.60 10.66 -14.57
C ASN A 6 -8.10 10.88 -14.74
N ILE A 7 -7.37 9.94 -15.35
CA ILE A 7 -5.92 10.08 -15.59
C ILE A 7 -5.63 11.33 -16.40
N LYS A 8 -6.38 11.60 -17.47
CA LYS A 8 -6.21 12.83 -18.26
C LYS A 8 -6.37 14.09 -17.40
N LYS A 9 -7.41 14.14 -16.56
CA LYS A 9 -7.64 15.27 -15.64
C LYS A 9 -6.59 15.37 -14.53
N PHE A 10 -6.06 14.24 -14.09
CA PHE A 10 -4.99 14.19 -13.10
C PHE A 10 -3.66 14.67 -13.70
N LEU A 11 -3.35 14.31 -14.96
CA LEU A 11 -2.21 14.83 -15.71
C LEU A 11 -2.28 16.35 -15.89
N GLU A 12 -3.45 16.88 -16.28
CA GLU A 12 -3.68 18.33 -16.36
C GLU A 12 -3.37 19.01 -15.01
N LEU A 13 -3.79 18.40 -13.90
CA LEU A 13 -3.53 18.92 -12.56
C LEU A 13 -2.04 18.86 -12.18
N ILE A 14 -1.38 17.71 -12.39
CA ILE A 14 0.05 17.52 -12.10
C ILE A 14 0.91 18.52 -12.86
N ASN A 15 0.59 18.77 -14.13
CA ASN A 15 1.36 19.72 -14.93
C ASN A 15 1.13 21.17 -14.49
N TYR A 16 -0.01 21.48 -13.85
CA TYR A 16 -0.38 22.84 -13.48
C TYR A 16 0.06 23.24 -12.07
N LEU A 17 -0.06 22.35 -11.08
CA LEU A 17 0.21 22.70 -9.68
C LEU A 17 1.63 23.21 -9.40
N PRO A 18 2.71 22.62 -9.95
CA PRO A 18 4.06 23.09 -9.65
C PRO A 18 4.37 24.47 -10.28
N ILE A 19 3.57 24.94 -11.24
CA ILE A 19 3.65 26.30 -11.78
C ILE A 19 3.03 27.30 -10.81
N VAL A 20 1.86 26.94 -10.26
CA VAL A 20 1.09 27.79 -9.35
C VAL A 20 1.74 27.88 -7.97
N PHE A 21 2.46 26.83 -7.57
CA PHE A 21 3.10 26.70 -6.26
C PHE A 21 4.60 26.39 -6.42
N PRO A 22 5.41 27.35 -6.90
CA PRO A 22 6.84 27.11 -7.17
C PRO A 22 7.62 26.73 -5.90
N ASP A 23 7.22 27.25 -4.74
CA ASP A 23 7.89 27.04 -3.45
C ASP A 23 7.66 25.64 -2.85
N TYR A 24 6.83 24.81 -3.48
CA TYR A 24 6.48 23.47 -3.00
C TYR A 24 7.07 22.38 -3.88
N ILE A 25 7.54 21.31 -3.24
CA ILE A 25 7.99 20.10 -3.92
C ILE A 25 6.80 19.15 -4.07
N PHE A 26 6.50 18.77 -5.31
CA PHE A 26 5.45 17.83 -5.66
C PHE A 26 6.04 16.43 -5.85
N TYR A 27 5.54 15.46 -5.09
CA TYR A 27 5.85 14.05 -5.27
C TYR A 27 4.70 13.34 -5.98
N LEU A 28 4.92 12.93 -7.23
CA LEU A 28 3.99 12.08 -7.95
C LEU A 28 4.30 10.61 -7.66
N LYS A 29 3.31 9.89 -7.14
CA LYS A 29 3.37 8.44 -7.00
C LYS A 29 2.35 7.75 -7.91
N PRO A 30 2.78 7.21 -9.06
CA PRO A 30 1.97 6.31 -9.88
C PRO A 30 1.49 5.08 -9.09
N HIS A 31 0.39 4.48 -9.54
CA HIS A 31 -0.03 3.17 -9.04
C HIS A 31 1.04 2.13 -9.43
N PRO A 32 1.33 1.12 -8.58
CA PRO A 32 2.40 0.15 -8.86
C PRO A 32 2.29 -0.53 -10.23
N VAL A 33 1.06 -0.83 -10.66
CA VAL A 33 0.79 -1.48 -11.97
C VAL A 33 0.77 -0.52 -13.17
N GLU A 34 0.89 0.78 -12.96
CA GLU A 34 0.95 1.76 -14.05
C GLU A 34 2.34 1.79 -14.68
N ASN A 35 2.39 2.06 -15.97
CA ASN A 35 3.64 2.20 -16.70
C ASN A 35 4.33 3.52 -16.32
N LEU A 36 5.54 3.44 -15.77
CA LEU A 36 6.33 4.63 -15.42
C LEU A 36 6.72 5.47 -16.64
N SER A 37 6.96 4.85 -17.80
CA SER A 37 7.29 5.57 -19.04
C SER A 37 6.15 6.48 -19.48
N PHE A 38 4.90 6.02 -19.35
CA PHE A 38 3.73 6.86 -19.63
C PHE A 38 3.77 8.17 -18.84
N TRP A 39 4.08 8.10 -17.54
CA TRP A 39 4.17 9.30 -16.71
C TRP A 39 5.34 10.19 -17.11
N LYS A 40 6.51 9.62 -17.39
CA LYS A 40 7.69 10.38 -17.82
C LYS A 40 7.47 11.10 -19.15
N GLU A 41 6.76 10.49 -20.09
CA GLU A 41 6.49 11.04 -21.43
C GLU A 41 5.40 12.12 -21.42
N ASN A 42 4.43 12.03 -20.50
CA ASN A 42 3.25 12.92 -20.49
C ASN A 42 3.35 14.07 -19.46
N ILE A 43 4.41 14.11 -18.66
CA ILE A 43 4.64 15.15 -17.66
C ILE A 43 5.64 16.16 -18.21
N ILE A 44 5.27 17.44 -18.10
CA ILE A 44 6.17 18.55 -18.42
C ILE A 44 7.14 18.67 -17.25
N TYR A 45 8.42 18.41 -17.52
CA TYR A 45 9.50 18.48 -16.54
C TYR A 45 9.51 19.82 -15.80
N LYS A 46 9.65 19.75 -14.48
CA LYS A 46 9.81 20.90 -13.57
C LYS A 46 10.69 20.46 -12.40
N GLU A 47 11.59 21.33 -11.95
CA GLU A 47 12.54 21.00 -10.87
C GLU A 47 11.84 20.63 -9.56
N ASN A 48 10.69 21.26 -9.31
CA ASN A 48 9.87 21.03 -8.13
C ASN A 48 8.84 19.88 -8.31
N LEU A 49 8.96 19.03 -9.34
CA LEU A 49 8.11 17.85 -9.54
C LEU A 49 8.95 16.57 -9.65
N LYS A 50 8.76 15.64 -8.71
CA LYS A 50 9.51 14.39 -8.60
C LYS A 50 8.58 13.19 -8.75
N ILE A 51 8.84 12.33 -9.74
CA ILE A 51 8.16 11.04 -9.86
C ILE A 51 8.86 10.04 -8.96
N VAL A 52 8.13 9.50 -7.99
CA VAL A 52 8.68 8.57 -6.99
C VAL A 52 7.89 7.26 -6.99
N ASN A 53 8.59 6.15 -6.74
CA ASN A 53 7.97 4.85 -6.57
C ASN A 53 8.42 4.18 -5.26
N PRO A 54 8.07 4.77 -4.09
CA PRO A 54 8.36 4.11 -2.82
C PRO A 54 7.50 2.84 -2.68
N GLU A 55 8.06 1.81 -2.04
CA GLU A 55 7.34 0.56 -1.73
C GLU A 55 6.12 0.81 -0.83
N ASN A 56 6.14 1.87 0.00
CA ASN A 56 5.10 2.17 0.97
C ASN A 56 4.58 3.61 0.85
N SER A 57 3.31 3.77 0.49
CA SER A 57 2.61 5.05 0.44
C SER A 57 2.56 5.75 1.81
N SER A 58 2.31 5.01 2.89
CA SER A 58 2.17 5.58 4.24
C SER A 58 3.44 6.26 4.73
N SER A 59 4.61 5.76 4.31
CA SER A 59 5.90 6.40 4.64
C SER A 59 6.06 7.74 3.95
N LEU A 60 5.66 7.84 2.68
CA LEU A 60 5.70 9.10 1.94
C LEU A 60 4.71 10.12 2.52
N ILE A 61 3.47 9.70 2.77
CA ILE A 61 2.39 10.54 3.33
C ILE A 61 2.82 11.23 4.63
N LYS A 62 3.55 10.52 5.50
CA LYS A 62 4.02 11.04 6.79
C LYS A 62 4.92 12.28 6.64
N PHE A 63 5.63 12.41 5.53
CA PHE A 63 6.54 13.54 5.25
C PHE A 63 5.92 14.60 4.34
N CYS A 64 4.67 14.44 3.91
CA CYS A 64 3.97 15.41 3.08
C CYS A 64 3.14 16.36 3.94
N ASP A 65 3.08 17.64 3.56
CA ASP A 65 2.16 18.61 4.15
C ASP A 65 0.70 18.37 3.73
N LEU A 66 0.53 17.83 2.53
CA LEU A 66 -0.75 17.64 1.85
C LEU A 66 -0.69 16.46 0.89
N VAL A 67 -1.77 15.70 0.81
CA VAL A 67 -1.94 14.61 -0.16
C VAL A 67 -3.10 14.93 -1.10
N ILE A 68 -2.89 14.79 -2.41
CA ILE A 68 -3.94 14.89 -3.43
C ILE A 68 -4.10 13.51 -4.07
N GLN A 69 -5.31 12.97 -4.03
CA GLN A 69 -5.61 11.61 -4.50
C GLN A 69 -7.02 11.52 -5.08
N THR A 70 -7.39 10.41 -5.74
CA THR A 70 -8.75 10.16 -6.20
C THR A 70 -9.31 8.86 -5.61
N ARG A 71 -10.29 8.97 -4.69
CA ARG A 71 -11.07 7.87 -4.10
C ARG A 71 -10.27 6.63 -3.68
N CYS A 72 -9.07 6.84 -3.16
CA CYS A 72 -8.10 5.83 -2.76
C CYS A 72 -7.99 5.72 -1.22
N THR A 73 -7.49 4.59 -0.74
CA THR A 73 -7.21 4.35 0.69
C THR A 73 -6.16 5.30 1.26
N THR A 74 -5.33 5.92 0.41
CA THR A 74 -4.36 6.96 0.78
C THR A 74 -4.98 8.09 1.59
N SER A 75 -6.26 8.43 1.39
CA SER A 75 -6.95 9.42 2.23
C SER A 75 -7.18 8.95 3.66
N ILE A 76 -7.44 7.66 3.87
CA ILE A 76 -7.52 7.06 5.21
C ILE A 76 -6.14 7.13 5.88
N GLU A 77 -5.10 6.72 5.15
CA GLU A 77 -3.71 6.78 5.63
C GLU A 77 -3.28 8.22 5.97
N SER A 78 -3.68 9.19 5.16
CA SER A 78 -3.40 10.61 5.42
C SER A 78 -4.07 11.08 6.71
N LEU A 79 -5.34 10.73 6.91
CA LEU A 79 -6.05 11.08 8.12
C LEU A 79 -5.42 10.46 9.38
N ILE A 80 -4.97 9.20 9.29
CA ILE A 80 -4.23 8.52 10.36
C ILE A 80 -2.92 9.23 10.69
N ASN A 81 -2.19 9.69 9.67
CA ASN A 81 -0.93 10.43 9.85
C ASN A 81 -1.13 11.92 10.18
N SER A 82 -2.36 12.38 10.38
CA SER A 82 -2.69 13.81 10.53
C SER A 82 -2.26 14.69 9.35
N THR A 83 -2.03 14.09 8.18
CA THR A 83 -1.72 14.77 6.93
C THR A 83 -3.00 15.28 6.28
N LYS A 84 -2.98 16.54 5.83
CA LYS A 84 -4.12 17.13 5.11
C LYS A 84 -4.34 16.37 3.81
N ASN A 85 -5.58 16.21 3.37
CA ASN A 85 -5.85 15.50 2.13
C ASN A 85 -6.99 16.11 1.31
N ILE A 86 -6.78 16.14 -0.01
CA ILE A 86 -7.74 16.54 -1.03
C ILE A 86 -8.08 15.32 -1.87
N ASN A 87 -9.38 15.07 -2.02
CA ASN A 87 -9.91 14.04 -2.90
C ASN A 87 -10.35 14.70 -4.21
N PHE A 88 -9.53 14.58 -5.25
CA PHE A 88 -9.80 15.13 -6.56
C PHE A 88 -10.69 14.16 -7.37
N ILE A 89 -11.94 14.55 -7.60
CA ILE A 89 -12.98 13.75 -8.26
C ILE A 89 -13.49 14.50 -9.51
N PRO A 90 -12.67 14.61 -10.57
CA PRO A 90 -13.03 15.41 -11.74
C PRO A 90 -14.09 14.78 -12.63
N VAL A 91 -14.27 13.46 -12.51
CA VAL A 91 -15.27 12.72 -13.28
C VAL A 91 -16.23 12.06 -12.29
N LYS A 92 -17.54 12.22 -12.53
CA LYS A 92 -18.57 11.50 -11.77
C LYS A 92 -18.45 10.00 -12.01
N ASN A 93 -18.64 9.23 -10.96
CA ASN A 93 -18.66 7.78 -11.00
C ASN A 93 -19.73 7.25 -10.07
N ASP A 94 -20.66 6.49 -10.66
CA ASP A 94 -21.84 5.96 -10.01
C ASP A 94 -21.59 4.60 -9.36
N HIS A 95 -20.45 3.94 -9.66
CA HIS A 95 -20.10 2.59 -9.20
C HIS A 95 -19.81 2.46 -7.69
N GLY A 96 -20.07 3.48 -6.88
CA GLY A 96 -19.97 3.40 -5.41
C GLY A 96 -18.55 3.29 -4.82
N PHE A 97 -17.56 2.90 -5.63
CA PHE A 97 -16.19 2.68 -5.19
C PHE A 97 -15.57 3.97 -4.62
N GLY A 98 -15.01 3.87 -3.41
CA GLY A 98 -14.37 4.98 -2.72
C GLY A 98 -15.32 6.06 -2.17
N LYS A 99 -16.65 5.89 -2.19
CA LYS A 99 -17.62 6.86 -1.62
C LYS A 99 -17.37 7.19 -0.13
N PHE A 100 -16.73 6.28 0.61
CA PHE A 100 -16.34 6.57 2.00
C PHE A 100 -15.28 7.66 2.09
N VAL A 101 -14.33 7.65 1.15
CA VAL A 101 -13.25 8.63 1.07
C VAL A 101 -13.81 10.05 0.92
N ASP A 102 -14.90 10.19 0.18
CA ASP A 102 -15.61 11.45 -0.02
C ASP A 102 -16.08 12.08 1.33
N LYS A 103 -16.34 11.26 2.36
CA LYS A 103 -16.79 11.72 3.69
C LYS A 103 -15.66 12.16 4.61
N ILE A 104 -14.43 11.70 4.36
CA ILE A 104 -13.27 11.92 5.23
C ILE A 104 -12.20 12.83 4.58
N SER A 105 -12.48 13.36 3.40
CA SER A 105 -11.55 14.16 2.60
C SER A 105 -12.16 15.51 2.25
N ASP A 106 -11.33 16.50 1.89
CA ASP A 106 -11.82 17.72 1.26
C ASP A 106 -11.92 17.48 -0.25
N ASN A 107 -13.13 17.51 -0.82
CA ASN A 107 -13.36 17.09 -2.21
C ASN A 107 -13.22 18.27 -3.17
N ALA A 108 -12.58 18.03 -4.33
CA ALA A 108 -12.46 18.98 -5.43
C ALA A 108 -12.84 18.33 -6.75
N LYS A 109 -13.56 19.05 -7.61
CA LYS A 109 -14.03 18.57 -8.93
C LYS A 109 -13.22 19.14 -10.10
N ASN A 110 -12.43 20.19 -9.88
CA ASN A 110 -11.61 20.80 -10.91
C ASN A 110 -10.33 21.38 -10.29
N LYS A 111 -9.39 21.79 -11.15
CA LYS A 111 -8.08 22.32 -10.73
C LYS A 111 -8.19 23.59 -9.88
N PHE A 112 -9.18 24.46 -10.13
CA PHE A 112 -9.37 25.69 -9.37
C PHE A 112 -9.85 25.39 -7.95
N GLU A 113 -10.76 24.43 -7.78
CA GLU A 113 -11.17 23.95 -6.46
C GLU A 113 -10.00 23.34 -5.68
N VAL A 114 -9.09 22.61 -6.36
CA VAL A 114 -7.87 22.08 -5.72
C VAL A 114 -7.00 23.24 -5.19
N ILE A 115 -6.75 24.27 -6.01
CA ILE A 115 -5.94 25.44 -5.61
C ILE A 115 -6.57 26.16 -4.42
N ASN A 116 -7.89 26.41 -4.47
CA ASN A 116 -8.62 27.05 -3.37
C ASN A 116 -8.50 26.24 -2.08
N LEU A 117 -8.60 24.90 -2.16
CA LEU A 117 -8.40 24.03 -1.01
C LEU A 117 -6.96 24.04 -0.51
N ILE A 118 -5.96 24.03 -1.39
CA ILE A 118 -4.54 24.13 -1.01
C ILE A 118 -4.30 25.41 -0.21
N ASN A 119 -4.71 26.57 -0.74
CA ASN A 119 -4.55 27.86 -0.07
C ASN A 119 -5.23 27.91 1.30
N LYS A 120 -6.47 27.38 1.37
CA LYS A 120 -7.20 27.26 2.64
C LYS A 120 -6.47 26.34 3.63
N LEU A 121 -5.96 25.21 3.17
CA LEU A 121 -5.31 24.21 4.00
C LEU A 121 -3.92 24.65 4.47
N ILE A 122 -3.19 25.44 3.68
CA ILE A 122 -1.93 26.07 4.11
C ILE A 122 -2.22 27.11 5.20
N LYS A 123 -3.21 27.99 4.99
CA LYS A 123 -3.53 29.09 5.91
C LYS A 123 -4.08 28.65 7.26
N TYR A 124 -4.84 27.55 7.31
CA TYR A 124 -5.53 27.13 8.54
C TYR A 124 -5.08 25.75 9.03
N LYS A 125 -4.70 25.66 10.32
CA LYS A 125 -4.58 24.37 11.02
C LYS A 125 -5.99 23.82 11.24
N LYS A 126 -6.35 22.78 10.46
CA LYS A 126 -7.67 22.15 10.58
C LYS A 126 -7.68 21.16 11.75
N ASN A 127 -8.66 21.31 12.64
CA ASN A 127 -8.93 20.30 13.66
C ASN A 127 -9.68 19.12 13.00
N ASN A 128 -9.02 17.97 12.83
CA ASN A 128 -9.56 16.82 12.08
C ASN A 128 -10.54 15.94 12.88
N LEU A 129 -10.90 16.32 14.12
CA LEU A 129 -11.73 15.52 15.03
C LEU A 129 -13.00 14.93 14.39
N LYS A 130 -13.77 15.72 13.63
CA LYS A 130 -14.99 15.24 12.96
C LYS A 130 -14.69 14.14 11.93
N LYS A 131 -13.63 14.29 11.14
CA LYS A 131 -13.19 13.30 10.14
C LYS A 131 -12.68 12.04 10.84
N SER A 132 -11.93 12.19 11.93
CA SER A 132 -11.44 11.08 12.74
C SER A 132 -12.58 10.26 13.36
N ASN A 133 -13.65 10.91 13.82
CA ASN A 133 -14.84 10.22 14.33
C ASN A 133 -15.55 9.40 13.24
N ILE A 134 -15.70 9.97 12.03
CA ILE A 134 -16.25 9.23 10.89
C ILE A 134 -15.33 8.04 10.53
N LEU A 135 -14.01 8.22 10.55
CA LEU A 135 -13.07 7.12 10.30
C LEU A 135 -13.22 6.00 11.33
N ASN A 136 -13.32 6.35 12.62
CA ASN A 136 -13.48 5.40 13.72
C ASN A 136 -14.74 4.55 13.61
N SER A 137 -15.78 5.00 12.88
CA SER A 137 -16.97 4.18 12.62
C SER A 137 -16.71 2.97 11.72
N ARG A 138 -15.59 2.95 10.98
CA ARG A 138 -15.25 1.87 10.03
C ARG A 138 -13.88 1.24 10.25
N VAL A 139 -12.94 2.01 10.78
CA VAL A 139 -11.59 1.56 11.07
C VAL A 139 -11.38 1.70 12.57
N LEU A 140 -11.22 0.56 13.26
CA LEU A 140 -10.96 0.51 14.70
C LEU A 140 -9.54 1.03 15.00
N PHE A 141 -9.33 2.33 14.84
CA PHE A 141 -8.06 3.00 15.11
C PHE A 141 -7.89 3.33 16.60
N LYS A 142 -9.01 3.51 17.32
CA LYS A 142 -9.04 4.07 18.69
C LYS A 142 -8.39 3.21 19.77
N ASN A 143 -8.17 1.92 19.53
CA ASN A 143 -7.70 1.02 20.59
C ASN A 143 -6.17 1.02 20.73
N ASN A 144 -5.41 1.78 19.91
CA ASN A 144 -3.94 1.88 19.93
C ASN A 144 -3.15 0.55 19.83
N ILE A 145 -3.82 -0.60 19.77
CA ILE A 145 -3.19 -1.91 19.61
C ILE A 145 -2.97 -2.13 18.12
N PRO A 146 -1.71 -2.30 17.67
CA PRO A 146 -1.42 -2.60 16.28
C PRO A 146 -2.15 -3.86 15.81
N SER A 147 -2.61 -3.86 14.56
CA SER A 147 -3.25 -5.06 13.97
C SER A 147 -2.33 -6.28 14.05
N SER A 148 -1.01 -6.10 13.93
CA SER A 148 -0.02 -7.16 14.11
C SER A 148 -0.11 -7.80 15.48
N GLU A 149 -0.27 -7.01 16.55
CA GLU A 149 -0.39 -7.54 17.91
C GLU A 149 -1.68 -8.34 18.09
N ARG A 150 -2.81 -7.83 17.59
CA ARG A 150 -4.08 -8.59 17.58
C ARG A 150 -3.97 -9.89 16.80
N MET A 151 -3.34 -9.86 15.62
CA MET A 151 -3.09 -11.06 14.84
C MET A 151 -2.21 -12.04 15.60
N THR A 152 -1.13 -11.57 16.22
CA THR A 152 -0.23 -12.45 16.99
C THR A 152 -0.90 -13.05 18.22
N SER A 153 -1.82 -12.33 18.88
CA SER A 153 -2.55 -12.87 20.03
C SER A 153 -3.55 -13.95 19.60
N VAL A 154 -4.26 -13.76 18.48
CA VAL A 154 -5.12 -14.79 17.88
C VAL A 154 -4.29 -16.00 17.45
N LEU A 155 -3.19 -15.79 16.73
CA LEU A 155 -2.30 -16.87 16.30
C LEU A 155 -1.68 -17.62 17.48
N SER A 156 -1.31 -16.92 18.55
CA SER A 156 -0.80 -17.53 19.78
C SER A 156 -1.85 -18.45 20.43
N LYS A 157 -3.10 -17.98 20.55
CA LYS A 157 -4.22 -18.79 21.06
C LYS A 157 -4.48 -20.03 20.19
N LEU A 158 -4.47 -19.87 18.87
CA LEU A 158 -4.62 -20.99 17.94
C LEU A 158 -3.45 -21.98 18.04
N SER A 159 -2.22 -21.48 18.12
CA SER A 159 -1.02 -22.33 18.22
C SER A 159 -1.00 -23.19 19.47
N LYS A 160 -1.50 -22.68 20.61
CA LYS A 160 -1.61 -23.46 21.85
C LYS A 160 -2.57 -24.63 21.71
N LYS A 161 -3.65 -24.49 20.94
CA LYS A 161 -4.57 -25.58 20.62
C LYS A 161 -3.92 -26.62 19.68
N ILE A 162 -3.10 -26.16 18.74
CA ILE A 162 -2.43 -27.03 17.74
C ILE A 162 -1.23 -27.79 18.34
N LYS A 163 -0.55 -27.24 19.35
CA LYS A 163 0.62 -27.85 20.01
C LYS A 163 0.34 -29.22 20.65
N GLN A 164 -0.91 -29.63 20.78
CA GLN A 164 -1.27 -30.95 21.31
C GLN A 164 -1.09 -32.11 20.30
N GLN A 165 -0.70 -31.89 19.02
CA GLN A 165 -0.87 -32.94 18.01
C GLN A 165 0.24 -33.27 17.00
N HIS A 166 1.41 -32.59 16.91
CA HIS A 166 2.35 -32.89 15.79
C HIS A 166 3.84 -33.00 16.12
N SER A 167 4.44 -34.10 15.62
CA SER A 167 5.88 -34.44 15.64
C SER A 167 6.62 -33.92 14.39
N TYR A 168 7.96 -34.01 14.40
CA TYR A 168 8.89 -33.60 13.32
C TYR A 168 8.56 -34.17 11.92
N GLN A 169 7.83 -35.28 11.83
CA GLN A 169 7.38 -35.90 10.57
C GLN A 169 6.46 -34.97 9.75
N SER A 170 5.74 -34.07 10.43
CA SER A 170 4.87 -33.06 9.80
C SER A 170 5.63 -32.04 8.93
N LEU A 171 6.89 -31.73 9.23
CA LEU A 171 7.68 -30.75 8.48
C LEU A 171 8.13 -31.27 7.12
N ALA A 172 8.57 -32.52 7.06
CA ALA A 172 8.93 -33.17 5.80
C ALA A 172 7.69 -33.29 4.89
N TYR A 173 6.56 -33.70 5.47
CA TYR A 173 5.28 -33.74 4.75
C TYR A 173 4.84 -32.36 4.26
N MET A 174 4.93 -31.32 5.09
CA MET A 174 4.64 -29.94 4.68
C MET A 174 5.53 -29.47 3.53
N ARG A 175 6.83 -29.79 3.55
CA ARG A 175 7.73 -29.47 2.42
C ARG A 175 7.29 -30.17 1.15
N PHE A 176 7.00 -31.46 1.24
CA PHE A 176 6.58 -32.25 0.10
C PHE A 176 5.25 -31.77 -0.48
N SER A 177 4.25 -31.50 0.37
CA SER A 177 2.94 -30.99 -0.07
C SER A 177 3.04 -29.60 -0.69
N LEU A 178 3.89 -28.72 -0.15
CA LEU A 178 4.18 -27.42 -0.75
C LEU A 178 4.87 -27.56 -2.11
N LEU A 179 5.81 -28.50 -2.25
CA LEU A 179 6.45 -28.78 -3.54
C LEU A 179 5.43 -29.24 -4.59
N ILE A 180 4.55 -30.19 -4.25
CA ILE A 180 3.47 -30.65 -5.14
C ILE A 180 2.52 -29.50 -5.51
N HIS A 181 2.13 -28.69 -4.53
CA HIS A 181 1.24 -27.56 -4.80
C HIS A 181 1.89 -26.52 -5.71
N GLU A 182 3.18 -26.24 -5.51
CA GLU A 182 3.95 -25.30 -6.33
C GLU A 182 4.16 -25.82 -7.76
N THR A 183 4.42 -27.12 -7.95
CA THR A 183 4.49 -27.72 -9.29
C THR A 183 3.14 -27.71 -9.97
N TYR A 184 2.05 -28.01 -9.26
CA TYR A 184 0.69 -27.92 -9.78
C TYR A 184 0.33 -26.50 -10.26
N ILE A 185 0.63 -25.46 -9.46
CA ILE A 185 0.40 -24.07 -9.88
C ILE A 185 1.21 -23.73 -11.13
N GLN A 186 2.46 -24.18 -11.23
CA GLN A 186 3.30 -23.93 -12.41
C GLN A 186 2.74 -24.62 -13.65
N LEU A 187 2.40 -25.90 -13.57
CA LEU A 187 1.77 -26.64 -14.67
C LEU A 187 0.46 -25.99 -15.10
N LYS A 188 -0.40 -25.62 -14.14
CA LYS A 188 -1.63 -24.89 -14.41
C LYS A 188 -1.33 -23.57 -15.13
N SER A 189 -0.36 -22.80 -14.68
CA SER A 189 0.01 -21.54 -15.34
C SER A 189 0.53 -21.73 -16.76
N ILE A 190 1.28 -22.80 -17.04
CA ILE A 190 1.75 -23.15 -18.40
C ILE A 190 0.54 -23.46 -19.29
N ILE A 191 -0.39 -24.30 -18.83
CA ILE A 191 -1.61 -24.65 -19.55
C ILE A 191 -2.47 -23.40 -19.81
N TYR A 192 -2.68 -22.56 -18.80
CA TYR A 192 -3.44 -21.32 -18.97
C TYR A 192 -2.75 -20.32 -19.90
N ASN A 193 -1.42 -20.23 -19.89
CA ASN A 193 -0.66 -19.38 -20.82
C ASN A 193 -0.72 -19.91 -22.26
N PHE A 194 -0.88 -21.23 -22.43
CA PHE A 194 -1.04 -21.86 -23.75
C PHE A 194 -2.45 -21.66 -24.30
N ILE A 195 -3.47 -21.71 -23.44
CA ILE A 195 -4.88 -21.53 -23.80
C ILE A 195 -5.27 -20.04 -23.89
N SER A 196 -4.56 -19.16 -23.16
CA SER A 196 -4.87 -17.74 -23.09
C SER A 196 -3.60 -16.90 -22.93
N ASN A 197 -3.56 -15.68 -23.48
CA ASN A 197 -2.47 -14.71 -23.28
C ASN A 197 -2.45 -14.14 -21.83
N TYR A 198 -2.53 -14.99 -20.81
CA TYR A 198 -2.59 -14.62 -19.41
C TYR A 198 -1.20 -14.20 -18.91
N LYS A 199 -1.05 -12.92 -18.58
CA LYS A 199 0.16 -12.46 -17.87
C LYS A 199 0.04 -12.81 -16.39
N ASN A 200 1.08 -13.42 -15.83
CA ASN A 200 1.09 -13.94 -14.46
C ASN A 200 1.16 -12.79 -13.41
N ILE A 201 0.02 -12.20 -13.07
CA ILE A 201 -0.13 -11.09 -12.11
C ILE A 201 0.44 -11.42 -10.72
N ASN A 202 0.50 -12.71 -10.38
CA ASN A 202 0.93 -13.19 -9.07
C ASN A 202 2.42 -13.01 -8.76
N GLU A 203 3.28 -12.86 -9.77
CA GLU A 203 4.71 -12.59 -9.54
C GLU A 203 4.97 -11.14 -9.15
N TYR A 204 4.19 -10.21 -9.71
CA TYR A 204 4.27 -8.80 -9.37
C TYR A 204 3.79 -8.52 -7.95
N LYS A 205 2.64 -9.10 -7.56
CA LYS A 205 2.02 -8.85 -6.24
C LYS A 205 2.74 -9.55 -5.09
N PHE A 206 3.31 -10.73 -5.36
CA PHE A 206 3.98 -11.55 -4.35
C PHE A 206 5.33 -12.06 -4.90
N PRO A 207 6.34 -11.18 -5.01
CA PRO A 207 7.63 -11.55 -5.54
C PRO A 207 8.30 -12.62 -4.66
N ILE A 208 9.12 -13.46 -5.30
CA ILE A 208 9.91 -14.46 -4.57
C ILE A 208 10.91 -13.73 -3.68
N MET A 209 10.82 -13.96 -2.38
CA MET A 209 11.76 -13.38 -1.43
C MET A 209 13.06 -14.20 -1.36
N LYS A 210 14.20 -13.53 -1.49
CA LYS A 210 15.52 -14.16 -1.32
C LYS A 210 15.84 -14.33 0.17
N LYS A 211 16.54 -15.43 0.52
CA LYS A 211 16.95 -15.72 1.92
C LYS A 211 17.75 -14.58 2.54
N PHE A 212 18.63 -13.97 1.74
CA PHE A 212 19.46 -12.85 2.15
C PHE A 212 18.62 -11.63 2.58
N THR A 213 17.67 -11.20 1.74
CA THR A 213 16.74 -10.09 2.03
C THR A 213 15.93 -10.36 3.31
N LEU A 214 15.53 -11.61 3.54
CA LEU A 214 14.87 -12.01 4.78
C LEU A 214 15.78 -11.85 6.00
N LYS A 215 17.03 -12.33 5.92
CA LYS A 215 18.01 -12.17 6.99
C LYS A 215 18.26 -10.70 7.32
N GLU A 216 18.45 -9.85 6.31
CA GLU A 216 18.63 -8.41 6.50
C GLU A 216 17.44 -7.76 7.21
N LYS A 217 16.21 -8.07 6.76
CA LYS A 217 14.99 -7.58 7.41
C LYS A 217 14.92 -8.04 8.87
N MET A 218 15.26 -9.30 9.15
CA MET A 218 15.26 -9.83 10.51
C MET A 218 16.31 -9.18 11.40
N ILE A 219 17.53 -8.92 10.89
CA ILE A 219 18.58 -8.18 11.61
C ILE A 219 18.11 -6.73 11.89
N ARG A 220 17.46 -6.09 10.92
CA ARG A 220 16.90 -4.75 11.12
C ARG A 220 15.82 -4.75 12.21
N TYR A 221 14.90 -5.72 12.18
CA TYR A 221 13.86 -5.84 13.19
C TYR A 221 14.42 -6.18 14.57
N SER A 222 15.41 -7.07 14.67
CA SER A 222 16.03 -7.41 15.96
C SER A 222 16.67 -6.18 16.62
N LYS A 223 17.31 -5.31 15.82
CA LYS A 223 17.82 -4.01 16.28
C LYS A 223 16.70 -3.08 16.75
N ILE A 224 15.65 -2.87 15.94
CA ILE A 224 14.54 -1.95 16.26
C ILE A 224 13.82 -2.37 17.55
N TYR A 225 13.54 -3.67 17.71
CA TYR A 225 12.78 -4.18 18.85
C TYR A 225 13.66 -4.66 20.01
N LYS A 226 14.97 -4.40 19.97
CA LYS A 226 15.95 -4.85 20.98
C LYS A 226 15.86 -6.37 21.29
N ASN A 227 15.43 -7.16 20.31
CA ASN A 227 15.27 -8.60 20.48
C ASN A 227 16.60 -9.31 20.20
N LYS A 228 17.15 -10.00 21.19
CA LYS A 228 18.43 -10.72 21.09
C LYS A 228 18.30 -12.18 20.63
N LYS A 229 17.07 -12.70 20.48
CA LYS A 229 16.87 -14.11 20.09
C LYS A 229 17.39 -14.35 18.67
N LYS A 230 18.19 -15.41 18.51
CA LYS A 230 18.64 -15.84 17.19
C LYS A 230 17.47 -16.51 16.48
N ILE A 231 17.18 -16.08 15.26
CA ILE A 231 16.09 -16.66 14.46
C ILE A 231 16.71 -17.45 13.31
N LYS A 232 16.48 -18.76 13.31
CA LYS A 232 16.83 -19.65 12.20
C LYS A 232 15.78 -19.51 11.10
N ILE A 233 16.24 -19.34 9.87
CA ILE A 233 15.39 -19.16 8.69
C ILE A 233 15.62 -20.33 7.74
N THR A 234 14.57 -21.12 7.53
CA THR A 234 14.59 -22.34 6.73
C THR A 234 13.62 -22.20 5.56
N LYS A 235 14.07 -22.46 4.33
CA LYS A 235 13.19 -22.42 3.15
C LYS A 235 12.36 -23.71 3.10
N LEU A 236 11.04 -23.60 2.95
CA LEU A 236 10.13 -24.75 2.80
C LEU A 236 9.60 -24.91 1.38
N GLY A 237 9.48 -23.81 0.64
CA GLY A 237 9.05 -23.79 -0.77
C GLY A 237 9.54 -22.53 -1.48
N LYS A 238 9.15 -22.33 -2.74
CA LYS A 238 9.46 -21.14 -3.55
C LYS A 238 9.09 -19.85 -2.82
N ARG A 239 7.95 -19.80 -2.12
CA ARG A 239 7.48 -18.61 -1.37
C ARG A 239 7.31 -18.84 0.14
N PHE A 240 7.58 -20.05 0.63
CA PHE A 240 7.35 -20.41 2.02
C PHE A 240 8.65 -20.50 2.81
N TRP A 241 8.66 -19.84 3.96
CA TRP A 241 9.80 -19.76 4.87
C TRP A 241 9.35 -20.08 6.29
N LEU A 242 10.13 -20.89 6.98
CA LEU A 242 9.98 -21.21 8.39
C LEU A 242 10.95 -20.38 9.21
N PHE A 243 10.44 -19.77 10.28
CA PHE A 243 11.21 -18.99 11.25
C PHE A 243 11.15 -19.70 12.58
N GLU A 244 12.31 -20.07 13.12
CA GLU A 244 12.44 -20.76 14.39
C GLU A 244 13.25 -19.88 15.33
N SER A 245 12.71 -19.56 16.51
CA SER A 245 13.52 -18.96 17.56
C SER A 245 14.43 -20.04 18.13
N LEU A 246 15.74 -19.79 18.09
CA LEU A 246 16.73 -20.52 18.86
C LEU A 246 16.76 -19.99 20.30
#